data_AF-A0A1Z9MHW0-F1
#
_entry.id   AF-A0A1Z9MHW0-F1
#
_cell.length_a   1.000
_cell.length_b   1.000
_cell.length_c   1.000
_cell.angle_alpha   90.00
_cell.angle_beta   90.00
_cell.angle_gamma   90.00
#
_symmetry.space_group_name_H-M   'P 1'
#
loop_
_entity.id
_entity.type
_entity.pdbx_description
1 polymer ?
#
loop_
_entity_poly.entity_id
_entity_poly.type
_entity_poly.pdbx_seq_one_letter_code
_entity_poly.pdbx_strand_id
1 'polypeptide(L)'
;MLKALVKDAFGQNPSPDAVKMFETFALVLGLTIIGLMFLIFGSMSFNDIDVLKRLSFLFFVISGFFALPDLIAFLRGDPTAPLPVVIIGLTTLALFYYGSKKGTL
;
A
#
# COMPACT_ATOMS: atom_id res chain seq x y z
N MET A 1 6.22 -10.59 -16.85
CA MET A 1 5.67 -9.82 -15.70
C MET A 1 5.35 -8.39 -16.08
N LEU A 2 6.32 -7.56 -16.51
CA LEU A 2 6.08 -6.17 -16.92
C LEU A 2 5.01 -5.99 -18.02
N LYS A 3 5.05 -6.79 -19.09
CA LYS A 3 4.02 -6.76 -20.16
C LYS A 3 2.60 -7.04 -19.68
N ALA A 4 2.43 -7.81 -18.59
CA ALA A 4 1.11 -8.09 -18.02
C ALA A 4 0.60 -6.87 -17.24
N LEU A 5 1.45 -6.25 -16.42
CA LEU A 5 1.11 -5.03 -15.68
C LEU A 5 0.80 -3.85 -16.59
N VAL A 6 1.58 -3.68 -17.67
CA VAL A 6 1.32 -2.65 -18.70
C VAL A 6 -0.01 -2.89 -19.42
N LYS A 7 -0.35 -4.15 -19.69
CA LYS A 7 -1.64 -4.52 -20.29
C LYS A 7 -2.81 -4.24 -19.33
N ASP A 8 -2.65 -4.53 -18.04
CA ASP A 8 -3.68 -4.25 -17.04
C ASP A 8 -3.86 -2.75 -16.81
N ALA A 9 -2.78 -1.97 -16.83
CA ALA A 9 -2.81 -0.53 -16.62
C ALA A 9 -3.36 0.26 -17.82
N PHE A 10 -3.04 -0.15 -19.06
CA PHE A 10 -3.34 0.62 -20.27
C PHE A 10 -4.23 -0.08 -21.30
N GLY A 11 -4.57 -1.35 -21.12
CA GLY A 11 -5.32 -2.12 -22.11
C GLY A 11 -4.46 -2.56 -23.31
N GLN A 12 -5.01 -2.49 -24.52
CA GLN A 12 -4.31 -2.95 -25.74
C GLN A 12 -3.60 -1.79 -26.46
N ASN A 13 -2.39 -2.06 -26.95
CA ASN A 13 -1.55 -1.17 -27.76
C ASN A 13 -1.29 0.23 -27.13
N PRO A 14 -0.74 0.32 -25.91
CA PRO A 14 -0.31 1.59 -25.34
C PRO A 14 0.80 2.23 -26.18
N SER A 15 0.85 3.57 -26.20
CA SER A 15 1.95 4.29 -26.84
C SER A 15 3.27 4.05 -26.08
N PRO A 16 4.43 4.08 -26.76
CA PRO A 16 5.73 3.93 -26.10
C PRO A 16 5.94 4.94 -24.95
N ASP A 17 5.47 6.17 -25.12
CA ASP A 17 5.56 7.21 -24.10
C ASP A 17 4.73 6.89 -22.86
N ALA A 18 3.51 6.35 -23.03
CA ALA A 18 2.65 5.93 -21.92
C ALA A 18 3.31 4.80 -21.09
N VAL A 19 3.94 3.83 -21.78
CA VAL A 19 4.68 2.76 -21.10
C VAL A 19 5.85 3.32 -20.29
N LYS A 20 6.63 4.24 -20.87
CA LYS A 20 7.78 4.86 -20.19
C LYS A 20 7.35 5.70 -18.98
N MET A 21 6.23 6.43 -19.08
CA MET A 21 5.65 7.17 -17.96
C MET A 21 5.25 6.22 -16.82
N PHE A 22 4.61 5.09 -17.13
CA PHE A 22 4.24 4.08 -16.13
C PHE A 22 5.43 3.43 -15.45
N GLU A 23 6.44 3.04 -16.22
CA GLU A 23 7.66 2.45 -15.66
C GLU A 23 8.34 3.41 -14.67
N THR A 24 8.41 4.70 -15.03
CA THR A 24 8.95 5.74 -14.16
C THR A 24 8.10 5.91 -12.90
N PHE A 25 6.78 5.98 -13.05
CA PHE A 25 5.86 6.06 -11.92
C PHE A 25 5.97 4.84 -10.99
N ALA A 26 5.96 3.63 -11.54
CA ALA A 26 6.07 2.39 -10.80
C ALA A 26 7.40 2.30 -10.02
N LEU A 27 8.50 2.78 -10.60
CA LEU A 27 9.80 2.87 -9.93
C LEU A 27 9.74 3.83 -8.72
N VAL A 28 9.22 5.04 -8.91
CA VAL A 28 9.10 6.03 -7.83
C VAL A 28 8.19 5.52 -6.71
N LEU A 29 7.05 4.92 -7.07
CA LEU A 29 6.12 4.33 -6.10
C LEU A 29 6.77 3.17 -5.33
N GLY A 30 7.50 2.29 -6.02
CA GLY A 30 8.24 1.19 -5.41
C GLY A 30 9.31 1.67 -4.42
N LEU A 31 10.11 2.68 -4.78
CA LEU A 31 11.09 3.28 -3.88
C LEU A 31 10.42 3.99 -2.68
N THR A 32 9.27 4.61 -2.89
CA THR A 32 8.48 5.23 -1.82
C THR A 32 8.02 4.18 -0.80
N ILE A 33 7.52 3.03 -1.26
CA ILE A 33 7.11 1.92 -0.38
C ILE A 33 8.31 1.38 0.41
N ILE A 34 9.48 1.24 -0.21
CA ILE A 34 10.71 0.84 0.49
C ILE A 34 11.06 1.87 1.59
N GLY A 35 10.96 3.17 1.30
CA GLY A 35 11.16 4.23 2.29
C GLY A 35 10.17 4.14 3.47
N LEU A 36 8.89 3.87 3.19
CA LEU A 36 7.87 3.65 4.23
C LEU A 36 8.20 2.44 5.11
N MET A 37 8.75 1.35 4.55
CA MET A 37 9.21 0.21 5.35
C MET A 37 10.31 0.61 6.34
N PHE A 38 11.27 1.43 5.93
CA PHE A 38 12.29 1.94 6.84
C PHE A 38 11.71 2.82 7.95
N LEU A 39 10.65 3.60 7.69
CA LEU A 39 9.96 4.34 8.75
C LEU A 39 9.31 3.41 9.78
N ILE A 40 8.70 2.31 9.33
CA ILE A 40 8.12 1.30 10.22
C ILE A 40 9.22 0.65 11.05
N PHE A 41 10.33 0.21 10.44
CA PHE A 41 11.45 -0.37 11.18
C PHE A 41 12.09 0.63 12.15
N GLY A 42 12.25 1.90 11.73
CA GLY A 42 12.73 2.96 12.61
C GLY A 42 11.83 3.20 13.80
N SER A 43 10.51 3.03 13.65
CA SER A 43 9.56 3.16 14.76
C SER A 43 9.76 2.12 15.86
N MET A 44 10.38 0.97 15.56
CA MET A 44 10.68 -0.06 16.55
C MET A 44 11.75 0.37 17.56
N SER A 45 12.43 1.50 17.33
CA SER A 45 13.40 2.07 18.29
C SER A 45 12.72 2.81 19.46
N PHE A 46 11.43 3.13 19.36
CA PHE A 46 10.70 3.81 20.43
C PHE A 46 10.21 2.81 21.48
N ASN A 47 10.45 3.12 22.75
CA ASN A 47 9.96 2.34 23.90
C ASN A 47 8.74 2.98 24.59
N ASP A 48 8.28 4.14 24.09
CA ASP A 48 7.10 4.82 24.61
C ASP A 48 5.83 4.34 23.89
N ILE A 49 4.92 3.72 24.64
CA ILE A 49 3.69 3.16 24.09
C ILE A 49 2.76 4.23 23.50
N ASP A 50 2.73 5.45 24.04
CA ASP A 50 1.88 6.51 23.54
C ASP A 50 2.40 7.04 22.20
N VAL A 51 3.73 7.07 22.02
CA VAL A 51 4.38 7.38 20.74
C VAL A 51 4.06 6.29 19.72
N LEU A 52 4.22 5.02 20.08
CA LEU A 52 3.93 3.88 19.19
C LEU A 52 2.46 3.84 18.75
N LYS A 53 1.51 4.16 19.64
CA LYS A 53 0.08 4.27 19.30
C LYS A 53 -0.18 5.37 18.27
N ARG A 54 0.46 6.53 18.43
CA ARG A 54 0.35 7.64 17.45
C ARG A 54 0.96 7.25 16.10
N LEU A 55 2.14 6.63 16.09
CA LEU A 55 2.77 6.14 14.87
C LEU A 55 1.92 5.06 14.18
N SER A 56 1.33 4.14 14.95
CA SER A 56 0.39 3.14 14.43
C SER A 56 -0.83 3.79 13.76
N PHE A 57 -1.35 4.89 14.31
CA PHE A 57 -2.42 5.66 13.67
C PHE A 57 -1.97 6.30 12.34
N LEU A 58 -0.76 6.86 12.29
CA LEU A 58 -0.22 7.42 11.05
C LEU A 58 -0.02 6.35 9.97
N PHE A 59 0.51 5.17 10.34
CA PHE A 59 0.63 4.04 9.42
C PHE A 59 -0.74 3.47 9.01
N PHE A 60 -1.75 3.52 9.88
CA PHE A 60 -3.13 3.21 9.51
C PHE A 60 -3.63 4.14 8.40
N VAL A 61 -3.45 5.45 8.54
CA VAL A 61 -3.86 6.42 7.50
C VAL A 61 -3.12 6.15 6.19
N ILE A 62 -1.80 5.97 6.24
CA ILE A 62 -0.97 5.70 5.04
C ILE A 62 -1.41 4.39 4.38
N SER A 63 -1.52 3.29 5.13
CA SER A 63 -1.95 1.99 4.59
C SER A 63 -3.37 2.03 4.01
N GLY A 64 -4.24 2.91 4.51
CA GLY A 64 -5.56 3.15 3.95
C GLY A 64 -5.51 3.58 2.48
N PHE A 65 -4.58 4.46 2.12
CA PHE A 65 -4.41 4.89 0.72
C PHE A 65 -3.95 3.77 -0.22
N PHE A 66 -3.32 2.72 0.30
CA PHE A 66 -2.92 1.56 -0.49
C PHE A 66 -4.01 0.48 -0.54
N ALA A 67 -4.71 0.22 0.56
CA ALA A 67 -5.68 -0.88 0.64
C ALA A 67 -7.09 -0.51 0.14
N LEU A 68 -7.51 0.75 0.29
CA LEU A 68 -8.86 1.17 -0.09
C LEU A 68 -9.12 1.15 -1.61
N PRO A 69 -8.19 1.55 -2.49
CA PRO A 69 -8.42 1.47 -3.94
C PRO A 69 -8.75 0.05 -4.40
N ASP A 70 -8.02 -0.95 -3.91
CA ASP A 70 -8.24 -2.37 -4.24
C ASP A 70 -9.61 -2.86 -3.75
N LEU A 71 -10.01 -2.47 -2.54
CA LEU A 71 -11.34 -2.77 -2.00
C LEU A 71 -12.44 -2.12 -2.83
N ILE A 72 -12.29 -0.85 -3.20
CA ILE A 72 -13.27 -0.12 -4.02
C ILE A 72 -13.39 -0.78 -5.39
N ALA A 73 -12.27 -1.10 -6.04
CA ALA A 73 -12.26 -1.76 -7.34
C ALA A 73 -12.91 -3.16 -7.26
N PHE A 74 -12.59 -3.93 -6.21
CA PHE A 74 -13.23 -5.23 -5.97
C PHE A 74 -14.75 -5.13 -5.83
N LEU A 75 -15.25 -4.16 -5.05
CA LEU A 75 -16.68 -3.95 -4.84
C LEU A 75 -17.42 -3.48 -6.12
N ARG A 76 -16.71 -2.81 -7.03
CA ARG A 76 -17.24 -2.34 -8.32
C ARG A 76 -17.19 -3.40 -9.42
N GLY A 77 -16.46 -4.50 -9.20
CA GLY A 77 -16.17 -5.49 -10.24
C GLY A 77 -15.15 -4.99 -11.26
N ASP A 78 -14.39 -3.94 -10.92
CA ASP A 78 -13.29 -3.43 -11.73
C ASP A 78 -12.08 -4.38 -11.63
N PRO A 79 -11.15 -4.34 -12.61
CA PRO A 79 -9.85 -4.98 -12.47
C PRO A 79 -9.17 -4.52 -11.16
N THR A 80 -8.86 -5.49 -10.30
CA THR A 80 -8.30 -5.25 -8.96
C THR A 80 -7.22 -6.29 -8.67
N ALA A 81 -6.43 -6.06 -7.61
CA ALA A 81 -5.49 -7.05 -7.12
C ALA A 81 -6.19 -8.40 -6.80
N PRO A 82 -5.49 -9.55 -6.92
CA PRO A 82 -6.06 -10.84 -6.54
C PRO A 82 -6.61 -10.82 -5.11
N LEU A 83 -7.74 -11.49 -4.87
CA LEU A 83 -8.44 -11.45 -3.58
C LEU A 83 -7.53 -11.68 -2.35
N PRO A 84 -6.55 -12.61 -2.36
CA PRO A 84 -5.62 -12.77 -1.24
C PRO A 84 -4.82 -11.49 -0.92
N VAL A 85 -4.44 -10.71 -1.94
CA VAL A 85 -3.70 -9.45 -1.78
C VAL A 85 -4.58 -8.39 -1.13
N VAL A 86 -5.84 -8.26 -1.56
CA VAL A 86 -6.82 -7.34 -0.97
C VAL A 86 -7.03 -7.65 0.51
N ILE A 87 -7.19 -8.94 0.85
CA ILE A 87 -7.36 -9.39 2.23
C ILE A 87 -6.13 -9.04 3.08
N ILE A 88 -4.92 -9.25 2.56
CA ILE A 88 -3.69 -8.89 3.26
C ILE A 88 -3.64 -7.37 3.50
N GLY A 89 -3.94 -6.55 2.49
CA GLY A 89 -3.96 -5.09 2.62
C GLY A 89 -4.95 -4.60 3.69
N LEU A 90 -6.16 -5.14 3.72
CA LEU A 90 -7.16 -4.82 4.74
C LEU A 90 -6.77 -5.33 6.13
N THR A 91 -6.11 -6.49 6.20
CA THR A 91 -5.59 -7.01 7.47
C THR A 91 -4.50 -6.10 8.02
N THR A 92 -3.56 -5.65 7.19
CA THR A 92 -2.53 -4.68 7.58
C THR A 92 -3.16 -3.37 8.09
N LEU A 93 -4.16 -2.85 7.37
CA LEU A 93 -4.91 -1.68 7.79
C LEU A 93 -5.55 -1.88 9.19
N ALA A 94 -6.24 -3.01 9.39
CA ALA A 94 -6.87 -3.35 10.66
C ALA A 94 -5.86 -3.48 11.81
N LEU A 95 -4.68 -4.06 11.54
CA LEU A 95 -3.61 -4.20 12.52
C LEU A 95 -3.05 -2.84 12.95
N PHE A 96 -2.81 -1.91 12.02
CA PHE A 96 -2.37 -0.56 12.37
C PHE A 96 -3.44 0.21 13.18
N TYR A 97 -4.71 0.08 12.79
CA TYR A 97 -5.80 0.65 13.57
C TYR A 97 -5.86 0.07 14.99
N TYR A 98 -5.75 -1.26 15.11
CA TYR A 98 -5.72 -1.95 16.39
C TYR A 98 -4.54 -1.46 17.25
N GLY A 99 -3.34 -1.41 16.68
CA GLY A 99 -2.14 -0.88 17.35
C GLY A 99 -2.35 0.54 17.88
N SER A 100 -3.04 1.41 17.13
CA SER A 100 -3.33 2.77 17.56
C SER A 100 -4.24 2.89 18.78
N LYS A 101 -5.13 1.91 19.02
CA LYS A 101 -6.11 1.93 20.10
C LYS A 101 -5.70 1.06 21.28
N LYS A 102 -5.18 -0.12 20.99
CA LYS A 102 -4.98 -1.23 21.93
C LYS A 102 -3.55 -1.79 21.90
N GLY A 103 -2.60 -1.08 21.29
CA GLY A 103 -1.20 -1.47 21.29
C GLY A 103 -0.66 -1.64 22.71
N THR A 104 0.21 -2.63 22.87
CA THR A 104 0.95 -2.97 24.10
C THR A 104 2.41 -3.22 23.74
N LEU A 105 3.30 -3.17 24.74
CA LEU A 105 4.69 -3.62 24.66
C LEU A 105 4.82 -5.00 25.33
#